data_AF-A0A4Y6KVM1-F1
#
_entry.id   AF-A0A4Y6KVM1-F1
#
_cell.length_a   1.000
_cell.length_b   1.000
_cell.length_c   1.000
_cell.angle_alpha   90.00
_cell.angle_beta   90.00
_cell.angle_gamma   90.00
#
_symmetry.space_group_name_H-M   'P 1'
#
loop_
_entity.id
_entity.type
_entity.pdbx_description
1 polymer ?
#
loop_
_entity_poly.entity_id
_entity_poly.type
_entity_poly.pdbx_seq_one_letter_code
_entity_poly.pdbx_strand_id
1 'polypeptide(L)'
;MTDARMVLGHLLGLEEPWAVRGVDMAARLREMVVHVGVEQPRGWFGRGRRTPAAHEREMDWRHVNVGDWRVQLKVAVPEGADLSRFGWAGEEDLPFTRALTRQIFALFREGVSLEHICTLLNLPLAEVWRYRLALDTGRQGGSGEGEALPVAATSADSAVPPPDHPVWPALLEGQQDIDVRVLALKLLLGRSRAQFALITDAEVRALKVRELHRYFVRNERALSHELAQLREGA
;
A
#
# COMPACT_ATOMS: atom_id res chain seq x y z
N MET A 1 4.64 -0.45 -35.26
CA MET A 1 4.66 0.04 -33.86
C MET A 1 3.27 0.15 -33.24
N THR A 2 2.19 0.31 -34.01
CA THR A 2 0.80 0.34 -33.50
C THR A 2 0.40 -0.96 -32.79
N ASP A 3 0.82 -2.11 -33.32
CA ASP A 3 0.53 -3.43 -32.75
C ASP A 3 1.05 -3.61 -31.33
N ALA A 4 2.31 -3.25 -31.07
CA ALA A 4 2.94 -3.49 -29.77
C ALA A 4 2.27 -2.70 -28.63
N ARG A 5 1.82 -1.46 -28.91
CA ARG A 5 1.10 -0.64 -27.91
C ARG A 5 -0.30 -1.15 -27.66
N MET A 6 -0.97 -1.64 -28.71
CA MET A 6 -2.29 -2.27 -28.59
C MET A 6 -2.19 -3.55 -27.76
N VAL A 7 -1.23 -4.42 -28.05
CA VAL A 7 -0.96 -5.64 -27.28
C VAL A 7 -0.63 -5.30 -25.82
N LEU A 8 0.23 -4.30 -25.58
CA LEU A 8 0.53 -3.85 -24.22
C LEU A 8 -0.72 -3.32 -23.50
N GLY A 9 -1.57 -2.55 -24.17
CA GLY A 9 -2.84 -2.08 -23.62
C GLY A 9 -3.73 -3.25 -23.17
N HIS A 10 -3.85 -4.29 -24.00
CA HIS A 10 -4.61 -5.50 -23.64
C HIS A 10 -3.98 -6.26 -22.46
N LEU A 11 -2.65 -6.38 -22.42
CA LEU A 11 -1.95 -7.03 -21.30
C LEU A 11 -2.16 -6.30 -19.96
N LEU A 12 -2.25 -4.97 -20.00
CA LEU A 12 -2.55 -4.14 -18.84
C LEU A 12 -4.05 -4.09 -18.50
N GLY A 13 -4.89 -4.73 -19.33
CA GLY A 13 -6.34 -4.69 -19.20
C GLY A 13 -6.95 -3.32 -19.44
N LEU A 14 -6.29 -2.46 -20.24
CA LEU A 14 -6.85 -1.16 -20.63
C LEU A 14 -8.08 -1.39 -21.52
N GLU A 15 -9.15 -0.69 -21.18
CA GLU A 15 -10.43 -0.72 -21.90
C GLU A 15 -10.67 0.62 -22.58
N GLU A 16 -11.38 0.61 -23.71
CA GLU A 16 -11.81 1.85 -24.35
C GLU A 16 -12.59 2.73 -23.34
N PRO A 17 -12.34 4.05 -23.32
CA PRO A 17 -11.59 4.83 -24.32
C PRO A 17 -10.10 5.04 -23.97
N TRP A 18 -9.53 4.26 -23.04
CA TRP A 18 -8.17 4.45 -22.54
C TRP A 18 -7.16 3.66 -23.36
N ALA A 19 -6.11 4.33 -23.80
CA ALA A 19 -5.06 3.72 -24.62
C ALA A 19 -3.66 4.13 -24.16
N VAL A 20 -2.68 3.31 -24.54
CA VAL A 20 -1.25 3.60 -24.30
C VAL A 20 -0.80 4.72 -25.25
N ARG A 21 -0.57 5.91 -24.69
CA ARG A 21 -0.02 7.08 -25.40
C ARG A 21 1.48 6.95 -25.62
N GLY A 22 2.20 6.39 -24.66
CA GLY A 22 3.66 6.27 -24.68
C GLY A 22 4.17 5.21 -23.71
N VAL A 23 5.42 4.78 -23.93
CA VAL A 23 6.09 3.80 -23.06
C VAL A 23 7.55 4.22 -22.94
N ASP A 24 8.00 4.46 -21.72
CA ASP A 24 9.42 4.65 -21.40
C ASP A 24 9.94 3.38 -20.74
N MET A 25 11.06 2.84 -21.23
CA MET A 25 11.63 1.59 -20.73
C MET A 25 13.06 1.82 -20.24
N ALA A 26 13.30 1.52 -18.97
CA ALA A 26 14.62 1.50 -18.37
C ALA A 26 15.12 0.05 -18.28
N ALA A 27 15.72 -0.44 -19.38
CA ALA A 27 16.14 -1.85 -19.49
C ALA A 27 17.07 -2.35 -18.39
N ARG A 28 17.95 -1.47 -17.88
CA ARG A 28 18.89 -1.80 -16.80
C ARG A 28 18.17 -2.07 -15.47
N LEU A 29 17.11 -1.31 -15.19
CA LEU A 29 16.33 -1.42 -13.95
C LEU A 29 15.15 -2.40 -14.11
N ARG A 30 14.89 -2.86 -15.34
CA ARG A 30 13.67 -3.61 -15.72
C ARG A 30 12.40 -2.87 -15.32
N GLU A 31 12.41 -1.56 -15.52
CA GLU A 31 11.26 -0.70 -15.25
C GLU A 31 10.64 -0.20 -16.54
N MET A 32 9.31 -0.17 -16.57
CA MET A 32 8.50 0.30 -17.68
C MET A 32 7.49 1.30 -17.14
N VAL A 33 7.55 2.53 -17.65
CA VAL A 33 6.58 3.58 -17.36
C VAL A 33 5.65 3.68 -18.57
N VAL A 34 4.38 3.39 -18.37
CA VAL A 34 3.36 3.39 -19.41
C VAL A 34 2.51 4.64 -19.22
N HIS A 35 2.50 5.49 -20.24
CA HIS A 35 1.68 6.69 -20.28
C HIS A 35 0.33 6.33 -20.89
N VAL A 36 -0.73 6.49 -20.10
CA VAL A 36 -2.11 6.14 -20.46
C VAL A 36 -2.94 7.41 -20.55
N GLY A 37 -3.85 7.46 -21.50
CA GLY A 37 -4.88 8.49 -21.51
C GLY A 37 -5.96 8.20 -22.53
N VAL A 38 -6.98 9.04 -22.56
CA VAL A 38 -8.10 8.87 -23.49
C VAL A 38 -7.63 9.08 -24.93
N GLU A 39 -7.94 8.11 -25.80
CA GLU A 39 -7.67 8.19 -27.24
C GLU A 39 -8.69 9.15 -27.86
N GLN A 40 -8.22 10.32 -28.32
CA GLN A 40 -9.10 11.25 -29.03
C GLN A 40 -9.39 10.67 -30.42
N PRO A 41 -10.66 10.54 -30.84
CA PRO A 41 -10.98 10.02 -32.17
C PRO A 41 -10.31 10.91 -33.23
N ARG A 42 -9.49 10.29 -34.07
CA ARG A 42 -8.92 10.95 -35.24
C ARG A 42 -10.05 11.25 -36.21
N GLY A 43 -10.54 12.49 -36.21
CA GLY A 43 -11.56 12.94 -37.16
C GLY A 43 -11.15 12.64 -38.61
N TRP A 44 -12.08 12.08 -39.38
CA TRP A 44 -11.94 11.61 -40.77
C TRP A 44 -11.34 12.66 -41.73
N PHE A 45 -11.40 13.95 -41.39
CA PHE A 45 -10.82 15.02 -42.21
C PHE A 45 -9.53 15.54 -41.60
N GLY A 46 -8.40 14.98 -42.06
CA GLY A 46 -7.01 15.47 -42.23
C GLY A 46 -6.44 16.72 -41.53
N ARG A 47 -7.10 17.33 -40.54
CA ARG A 47 -6.66 18.44 -39.71
C ARG A 47 -7.33 18.32 -38.34
N GLY A 48 -7.01 17.23 -37.64
CA GLY A 48 -7.31 17.12 -36.22
C GLY A 48 -6.48 18.16 -35.46
N ARG A 49 -7.05 19.35 -35.24
CA ARG A 49 -6.55 20.33 -34.30
C ARG A 49 -6.39 19.58 -32.97
N ARG A 50 -5.16 19.45 -32.45
CA ARG A 50 -4.94 19.07 -31.06
C ARG A 50 -5.67 20.12 -30.21
N THR A 51 -6.90 19.82 -29.81
CA THR A 51 -7.57 20.62 -28.80
C THR A 51 -6.69 20.48 -27.56
N PRO A 52 -6.12 21.57 -27.01
CA PRO A 52 -5.39 21.48 -25.77
C PRO A 52 -6.31 20.82 -24.76
N ALA A 53 -5.87 19.67 -24.22
CA ALA A 53 -6.69 18.89 -23.32
C ALA A 53 -7.12 19.80 -22.17
N ALA A 54 -8.43 19.88 -21.95
CA ALA A 54 -9.00 20.42 -20.71
C ALA A 54 -8.25 19.79 -19.52
N HIS A 55 -7.99 20.57 -18.47
CA HIS A 55 -7.16 20.22 -17.31
C HIS A 55 -7.12 18.69 -17.03
N GLU A 56 -6.08 18.03 -17.52
CA GLU A 56 -5.86 16.60 -17.29
C GLU A 56 -5.09 16.47 -15.96
N ARG A 57 -5.66 15.72 -15.01
CA ARG A 57 -4.99 15.37 -13.74
C ARG A 57 -4.05 14.20 -14.01
N GLU A 58 -2.78 14.33 -13.67
CA GLU A 58 -1.82 13.23 -13.79
C GLU A 58 -1.86 12.37 -12.52
N MET A 59 -2.12 11.08 -12.70
CA MET A 59 -2.11 10.08 -11.64
C MET A 59 -0.96 9.10 -11.87
N ASP A 60 -0.30 8.66 -10.80
CA ASP A 60 0.82 7.71 -10.86
C ASP A 60 0.53 6.47 -10.00
N TRP A 61 0.51 5.30 -10.64
CA TRP A 61 0.20 4.03 -9.99
C TRP A 61 1.12 2.90 -10.41
N ARG A 62 1.54 2.12 -9.43
CA ARG A 62 2.22 0.85 -9.62
C ARG A 62 1.22 -0.25 -10.00
N HIS A 63 1.51 -0.94 -11.10
CA HIS A 63 0.66 -2.00 -11.67
C HIS A 63 1.27 -3.40 -11.54
N VAL A 64 0.52 -4.43 -11.93
CA VAL A 64 1.02 -5.80 -12.01
C VAL A 64 2.22 -5.88 -12.97
N ASN A 65 3.20 -6.71 -12.66
CA ASN A 65 4.37 -6.90 -13.52
C ASN A 65 3.98 -7.55 -14.85
N VAL A 66 4.70 -7.16 -15.91
CA VAL A 66 4.63 -7.84 -17.20
C VAL A 66 5.92 -8.65 -17.36
N GLY A 67 5.83 -9.96 -17.12
CA GLY A 67 7.02 -10.79 -16.93
C GLY A 67 7.87 -10.26 -15.78
N ASP A 68 9.16 -10.06 -16.02
CA ASP A 68 10.10 -9.52 -15.02
C ASP A 68 10.12 -7.97 -14.97
N TRP A 69 9.28 -7.30 -15.76
CA TRP A 69 9.27 -5.85 -15.83
C TRP A 69 8.32 -5.24 -14.82
N ARG A 70 8.87 -4.32 -14.02
CA ARG A 70 8.11 -3.46 -13.13
C ARG A 70 7.35 -2.44 -13.95
N VAL A 71 6.03 -2.42 -13.83
CA VAL A 71 5.15 -1.49 -14.55
C VAL A 71 4.65 -0.38 -13.64
N GLN A 72 4.89 0.86 -14.05
CA GLN A 72 4.29 2.08 -13.52
C GLN A 72 3.33 2.65 -14.57
N LEU A 73 2.14 3.08 -14.16
CA LEU A 73 1.15 3.72 -15.00
C LEU A 73 1.09 5.20 -14.65
N LYS A 74 1.39 6.05 -15.64
CA LYS A 74 1.14 7.49 -15.58
C LYS A 74 -0.09 7.79 -16.40
N VAL A 75 -1.17 8.17 -15.73
CA VAL A 75 -2.50 8.29 -16.34
C VAL A 75 -2.90 9.75 -16.37
N ALA A 76 -3.11 10.28 -17.57
CA ALA A 76 -3.66 11.60 -17.76
C ALA A 76 -5.20 11.52 -17.78
N VAL A 77 -5.82 11.94 -16.67
CA VAL A 77 -7.25 11.79 -16.40
C VAL A 77 -7.97 13.09 -16.76
N PRO A 78 -8.87 13.10 -17.76
CA PRO A 78 -9.69 14.28 -18.05
C PRO A 78 -10.56 14.66 -16.86
N GLU A 79 -10.82 15.96 -16.70
CA GLU A 79 -11.70 16.47 -15.65
C GLU A 79 -13.09 15.81 -15.70
N GLY A 80 -13.55 15.28 -14.55
CA GLY A 80 -14.83 14.58 -14.46
C GLY A 80 -14.85 13.12 -14.96
N ALA A 81 -13.72 12.57 -15.44
CA ALA A 81 -13.66 11.16 -15.82
C ALA A 81 -13.69 10.25 -14.57
N ASP A 82 -14.61 9.29 -14.57
CA ASP A 82 -14.72 8.27 -13.52
C ASP A 82 -13.86 7.04 -13.85
N LEU A 83 -12.94 6.73 -12.93
CA LEU A 83 -12.01 5.61 -13.02
C LEU A 83 -12.37 4.44 -12.10
N SER A 84 -13.40 4.57 -11.26
CA SER A 84 -13.77 3.60 -10.23
C SER A 84 -14.07 2.20 -10.80
N ARG A 85 -14.63 2.15 -12.02
CA ARG A 85 -14.99 0.91 -12.72
C ARG A 85 -13.80 0.13 -13.27
N PHE A 86 -12.67 0.78 -13.49
CA PHE A 86 -11.54 0.17 -14.19
C PHE A 86 -10.62 -0.55 -13.22
N GLY A 87 -10.45 -1.86 -13.42
CA GLY A 87 -9.55 -2.67 -12.59
C GLY A 87 -8.08 -2.29 -12.71
N TRP A 88 -7.67 -1.72 -13.84
CA TRP A 88 -6.31 -1.23 -14.06
C TRP A 88 -6.04 0.13 -13.40
N ALA A 89 -7.08 0.89 -13.03
CA ALA A 89 -6.93 2.18 -12.37
C ALA A 89 -6.77 2.03 -10.85
N GLY A 90 -6.03 2.95 -10.25
CA GLY A 90 -5.89 3.07 -8.79
C GLY A 90 -6.89 4.03 -8.17
N GLU A 91 -6.79 4.20 -6.85
CA GLU A 91 -7.47 5.28 -6.12
C GLU A 91 -6.54 6.49 -6.02
N GLU A 92 -7.09 7.70 -5.83
CA GLU A 92 -6.29 8.93 -5.74
C GLU A 92 -5.33 8.91 -4.53
N ASP A 93 -5.77 8.29 -3.42
CA ASP A 93 -4.99 8.18 -2.18
C ASP A 93 -3.93 7.05 -2.21
N LEU A 94 -3.98 6.18 -3.21
CA LEU A 94 -3.16 4.97 -3.25
C LEU A 94 -2.22 5.01 -4.45
N PRO A 95 -0.92 4.71 -4.28
CA PRO A 95 0.04 4.72 -5.39
C PRO A 95 -0.04 3.43 -6.22
N PHE A 96 -1.19 2.75 -6.24
CA PHE A 96 -1.32 1.39 -6.73
C PHE A 96 -2.61 1.17 -7.49
N THR A 97 -2.56 0.28 -8.47
CA THR A 97 -3.75 -0.14 -9.22
C THR A 97 -4.62 -1.15 -8.46
N ARG A 98 -5.93 -1.15 -8.72
CA ARG A 98 -6.85 -2.14 -8.15
C ARG A 98 -6.50 -3.58 -8.55
N ALA A 99 -5.96 -3.80 -9.75
CA ALA A 99 -5.51 -5.10 -10.23
C ALA A 99 -4.39 -5.67 -9.36
N LEU A 100 -3.36 -4.87 -9.05
CA LEU A 100 -2.27 -5.28 -8.17
C LEU A 100 -2.77 -5.56 -6.75
N THR A 101 -3.66 -4.69 -6.26
CA THR A 101 -4.30 -4.86 -4.95
C THR A 101 -5.04 -6.21 -4.87
N ARG A 102 -5.89 -6.53 -5.88
CA ARG A 102 -6.60 -7.83 -5.99
C ARG A 102 -5.67 -9.04 -6.02
N GLN A 103 -4.53 -8.93 -6.68
CA GLN A 103 -3.56 -10.02 -6.73
C GLN A 103 -2.90 -10.25 -5.35
N ILE A 104 -2.50 -9.17 -4.68
CA ILE A 104 -1.97 -9.24 -3.30
C ILE A 104 -2.99 -9.87 -2.35
N PHE A 105 -4.27 -9.56 -2.53
CA PHE A 105 -5.36 -10.18 -1.76
C PHE A 105 -5.49 -11.67 -1.95
N ALA A 106 -5.47 -12.12 -3.21
CA ALA A 106 -5.57 -13.53 -3.52
C ALA A 106 -4.45 -14.30 -2.80
N LEU A 107 -3.22 -13.79 -2.87
CA LEU A 107 -2.06 -14.39 -2.20
C LEU A 107 -2.19 -14.40 -0.67
N PHE A 108 -2.69 -13.32 -0.06
CA PHE A 108 -2.93 -13.30 1.38
C PHE A 108 -4.01 -14.31 1.80
N ARG A 109 -5.10 -14.44 1.02
CA ARG A 109 -6.17 -15.41 1.28
C ARG A 109 -5.69 -16.85 1.15
N GLU A 110 -4.72 -17.10 0.28
CA GLU A 110 -4.04 -18.39 0.13
C GLU A 110 -3.01 -18.66 1.24
N GLY A 111 -2.82 -17.71 2.18
CA GLY A 111 -1.91 -17.87 3.31
C GLY A 111 -0.43 -17.64 2.95
N VAL A 112 -0.14 -17.07 1.77
CA VAL A 112 1.22 -16.73 1.35
C VAL A 112 1.79 -15.68 2.31
N SER A 113 3.02 -15.90 2.79
CA SER A 113 3.64 -14.96 3.72
C SER A 113 3.98 -13.65 3.01
N LEU A 114 4.01 -12.57 3.79
CA LEU A 114 4.28 -11.22 3.30
C LEU A 114 5.64 -11.10 2.60
N GLU A 115 6.66 -11.82 3.09
CA GLU A 115 7.98 -11.92 2.47
C GLU A 115 7.90 -12.55 1.08
N HIS A 116 7.18 -13.67 0.95
CA HIS A 116 7.00 -14.34 -0.35
C HIS A 116 6.18 -13.49 -1.33
N ILE A 117 5.23 -12.69 -0.85
CA ILE A 117 4.51 -11.74 -1.71
C ILE A 117 5.46 -10.66 -2.23
N CYS A 118 6.34 -10.13 -1.37
CA CYS A 118 7.35 -9.14 -1.78
C CYS A 118 8.27 -9.72 -2.87
N THR A 119 8.73 -10.96 -2.72
CA THR A 119 9.61 -11.60 -3.71
C THR A 119 8.89 -11.94 -5.01
N LEU A 120 7.69 -12.54 -4.94
CA LEU A 120 6.90 -12.93 -6.11
C LEU A 120 6.46 -11.72 -6.96
N LEU A 121 6.06 -10.63 -6.31
CA LEU A 121 5.58 -9.43 -6.99
C LEU A 121 6.67 -8.38 -7.23
N ASN A 122 7.91 -8.64 -6.76
CA ASN A 122 9.02 -7.69 -6.77
C ASN A 122 8.61 -6.31 -6.20
N LEU A 123 7.95 -6.35 -5.05
CA LEU A 123 7.46 -5.19 -4.32
C LEU A 123 8.36 -4.89 -3.13
N PRO A 124 8.67 -3.61 -2.86
CA PRO A 124 9.29 -3.21 -1.61
C PRO A 124 8.40 -3.60 -0.43
N LEU A 125 9.03 -4.01 0.67
CA LEU A 125 8.32 -4.39 1.90
C LEU A 125 7.36 -3.28 2.35
N ALA A 126 7.81 -2.02 2.30
CA ALA A 126 7.02 -0.84 2.66
C ALA A 126 5.72 -0.70 1.85
N GLU A 127 5.72 -1.11 0.58
CA GLU A 127 4.53 -1.08 -0.28
C GLU A 127 3.52 -2.12 0.18
N VAL A 128 3.94 -3.38 0.36
CA VAL A 128 3.07 -4.48 0.82
C VAL A 128 2.43 -4.19 2.18
N TRP A 129 3.14 -3.47 3.06
CA TRP A 129 2.58 -3.01 4.34
C TRP A 129 1.55 -1.89 4.20
N ARG A 130 1.71 -0.95 3.25
CA ARG A 130 0.65 0.04 2.96
C ARG A 130 -0.64 -0.65 2.53
N TYR A 131 -0.55 -1.73 1.75
CA TYR A 131 -1.71 -2.54 1.40
C TYR A 131 -2.36 -3.17 2.63
N ARG A 132 -1.58 -3.87 3.47
CA ARG A 132 -2.09 -4.49 4.69
C ARG A 132 -2.73 -3.46 5.63
N LEU A 133 -2.15 -2.26 5.74
CA LEU A 133 -2.71 -1.20 6.57
C LEU A 133 -4.01 -0.64 6.01
N ALA A 134 -4.08 -0.31 4.71
CA ALA A 134 -5.29 0.17 4.03
C ALA A 134 -6.44 -0.84 4.16
N LEU A 135 -6.09 -2.10 4.35
CA LEU A 135 -7.01 -3.20 4.55
C LEU A 135 -7.52 -3.36 5.96
N ASP A 136 -6.60 -3.32 6.92
CA ASP A 136 -6.96 -3.34 8.33
C ASP A 136 -7.80 -2.10 8.70
N THR A 137 -7.69 -0.99 7.95
CA THR A 137 -8.49 0.23 8.12
C THR A 137 -9.82 0.24 7.35
N GLY A 138 -10.19 -0.84 6.66
CA GLY A 138 -11.55 -1.05 6.16
C GLY A 138 -11.93 -0.33 4.86
N ARG A 139 -10.98 0.00 3.97
CA ARG A 139 -11.31 0.60 2.66
C ARG A 139 -11.81 -0.39 1.59
N GLN A 140 -12.18 -1.61 1.97
CA GLN A 140 -12.97 -2.51 1.11
C GLN A 140 -14.11 -3.18 1.89
N GLY A 141 -15.24 -2.49 1.92
CA GLY A 141 -16.56 -3.07 2.08
C GLY A 141 -17.53 -2.20 1.31
N GLY A 142 -17.84 -2.57 0.06
CA GLY A 142 -18.96 -1.96 -0.64
C GLY A 142 -20.24 -2.10 0.19
N SER A 143 -21.02 -1.02 0.22
CA SER A 143 -22.46 -0.98 0.51
C SER A 143 -23.00 -2.16 1.35
N GLY A 144 -22.90 -2.03 2.66
CA GLY A 144 -23.68 -2.81 3.61
C GLY A 144 -24.00 -1.89 4.77
N GLU A 145 -25.26 -1.52 4.91
CA GLU A 145 -25.81 -0.87 6.10
C GLU A 145 -25.34 -1.64 7.33
N GLY A 146 -24.53 -0.99 8.15
CA GLY A 146 -23.87 -1.59 9.29
C GLY A 146 -23.31 -0.49 10.16
N GLU A 147 -24.23 0.24 10.79
CA GLU A 147 -24.08 1.05 12.00
C GLU A 147 -22.64 1.47 12.33
N ALA A 148 -22.21 2.59 11.75
CA ALA A 148 -21.03 3.29 12.21
C ALA A 148 -21.28 3.78 13.65
N LEU A 149 -20.76 3.06 14.63
CA LEU A 149 -20.63 3.60 15.98
C LEU A 149 -19.57 4.72 15.94
N PRO A 150 -19.87 5.89 16.55
CA PRO A 150 -18.98 7.04 16.49
C PRO A 150 -17.69 6.76 17.26
N VAL A 151 -16.57 7.10 16.62
CA VAL A 151 -15.26 7.22 17.27
C VAL A 151 -15.35 8.42 18.22
N ALA A 152 -15.75 8.16 19.46
CA ALA A 152 -15.61 9.10 20.54
C ALA A 152 -14.12 9.18 20.92
N ALA A 153 -13.51 10.33 20.61
CA ALA A 153 -12.27 10.75 21.25
C ALA A 153 -12.49 10.75 22.77
N THR A 154 -11.93 9.75 23.45
CA THR A 154 -11.86 9.73 24.92
C THR A 154 -10.40 9.63 25.31
N SER A 155 -9.78 10.80 25.47
CA SER A 155 -8.55 10.94 26.25
C SER A 155 -8.91 10.78 27.73
N ALA A 156 -8.68 9.61 28.29
CA ALA A 156 -8.28 9.37 29.69
C ALA A 156 -8.35 7.85 29.98
N ASP A 157 -7.25 7.31 30.50
CA ASP A 157 -7.13 6.00 31.16
C ASP A 157 -6.80 4.74 30.33
N SER A 158 -6.15 4.88 29.17
CA SER A 158 -5.43 3.72 28.60
C SER A 158 -4.09 3.52 29.31
N ALA A 159 -3.82 2.29 29.73
CA ALA A 159 -2.58 1.90 30.38
C ALA A 159 -1.34 2.03 29.46
N VAL A 160 -1.58 2.19 28.15
CA VAL A 160 -0.58 2.08 27.09
C VAL A 160 0.03 3.46 26.74
N PRO A 161 1.37 3.60 26.67
CA PRO A 161 2.02 4.82 26.21
C PRO A 161 1.61 5.19 24.77
N PRO A 162 1.53 6.48 24.41
CA PRO A 162 1.15 6.91 23.07
C PRO A 162 2.11 6.37 21.99
N PRO A 163 1.66 6.23 20.73
CA PRO A 163 2.43 5.57 19.67
C PRO A 163 3.74 6.29 19.30
N ASP A 164 3.82 7.59 19.54
CA ASP A 164 5.01 8.42 19.26
C ASP A 164 6.01 8.42 20.44
N HIS A 165 5.74 7.65 21.50
CA HIS A 165 6.60 7.58 22.67
C HIS A 165 7.91 6.83 22.37
N PRO A 166 9.09 7.34 22.82
CA PRO A 166 10.40 6.76 22.50
C PRO A 166 10.65 5.37 23.11
N VAL A 167 9.81 4.94 24.06
CA VAL A 167 9.83 3.60 24.65
C VAL A 167 9.66 2.50 23.59
N TRP A 168 8.88 2.75 22.53
CA TRP A 168 8.59 1.75 21.51
C TRP A 168 9.79 1.42 20.61
N PRO A 169 10.50 2.42 20.03
CA PRO A 169 11.75 2.13 19.32
C PRO A 169 12.82 1.58 20.28
N ALA A 170 12.94 2.09 21.51
CA ALA A 170 13.91 1.55 22.48
C ALA A 170 13.69 0.06 22.82
N LEU A 171 12.42 -0.35 22.92
CA LEU A 171 12.02 -1.74 23.13
C LEU A 171 12.34 -2.64 21.92
N LEU A 172 12.21 -2.11 20.69
CA LEU A 172 12.52 -2.81 19.43
C LEU A 172 14.02 -2.82 19.09
N GLU A 173 14.78 -1.84 19.56
CA GLU A 173 16.25 -1.79 19.45
C GLU A 173 16.94 -2.63 20.53
N GLY A 174 16.19 -3.11 21.53
CA GLY A 174 16.72 -3.88 22.65
C GLY A 174 17.48 -3.02 23.68
N GLN A 175 17.33 -1.70 23.62
CA GLN A 175 17.88 -0.76 24.61
C GLN A 175 17.10 -0.80 25.92
N GLN A 176 15.82 -1.16 25.84
CA GLN A 176 14.95 -1.38 27.00
C GLN A 176 14.47 -2.83 26.99
N ASP A 177 14.85 -3.58 28.02
CA ASP A 177 14.36 -4.93 28.27
C ASP A 177 13.27 -4.90 29.33
N ILE A 178 12.24 -5.71 29.09
CA ILE A 178 11.11 -5.91 30.00
C ILE A 178 11.02 -7.40 30.33
N ASP A 179 10.65 -7.72 31.56
CA ASP A 179 10.33 -9.08 31.97
C ASP A 179 8.98 -9.50 31.36
N VAL A 180 9.07 -10.26 30.26
CA VAL A 180 7.92 -10.73 29.49
C VAL A 180 7.41 -12.05 30.05
N ARG A 181 6.23 -12.02 30.69
CA ARG A 181 5.57 -13.21 31.23
C ARG A 181 4.73 -13.92 30.16
N VAL A 182 4.25 -13.17 29.17
CA VAL A 182 3.44 -13.69 28.08
C VAL A 182 4.30 -14.21 26.94
N LEU A 183 4.32 -15.53 26.74
CA LEU A 183 5.09 -16.19 25.67
C LEU A 183 4.81 -15.61 24.27
N ALA A 184 3.54 -15.28 23.98
CA ALA A 184 3.14 -14.68 22.71
C ALA A 184 3.82 -13.32 22.48
N LEU A 185 3.92 -12.48 23.51
CA LEU A 185 4.64 -11.21 23.44
C LEU A 185 6.15 -11.44 23.27
N LYS A 186 6.73 -12.46 23.92
CA LYS A 186 8.16 -12.78 23.81
C LYS A 186 8.54 -13.19 22.39
N LEU A 187 7.72 -14.03 21.75
CA LEU A 187 7.91 -14.44 20.36
C LEU A 187 7.70 -13.27 19.39
N LEU A 188 6.69 -12.44 19.63
CA LEU A 188 6.43 -11.25 18.84
C LEU A 188 7.57 -10.25 18.93
N LEU A 189 8.07 -9.95 20.13
CA LEU A 189 9.22 -9.07 20.34
C LEU A 189 10.49 -9.64 19.70
N GLY A 190 10.78 -10.92 19.86
CA GLY A 190 11.93 -11.56 19.23
C GLY A 190 11.90 -11.42 17.70
N ARG A 191 10.73 -11.70 17.08
CA ARG A 191 10.54 -11.52 15.63
C ARG A 191 10.64 -10.05 15.22
N SER A 192 9.98 -9.15 15.95
CA SER A 192 9.96 -7.73 15.62
C SER A 192 11.34 -7.07 15.77
N ARG A 193 12.13 -7.43 16.80
CA ARG A 193 13.52 -6.99 16.98
C ARG A 193 14.42 -7.44 15.83
N ALA A 194 14.32 -8.71 15.43
CA ALA A 194 15.09 -9.25 14.29
C ALA A 194 14.76 -8.52 12.98
N GLN A 195 13.48 -8.20 12.75
CA GLN A 195 13.06 -7.41 11.59
C GLN A 195 13.52 -5.95 11.69
N PHE A 196 13.40 -5.33 12.86
CA PHE A 196 13.78 -3.93 13.10
C PHE A 196 15.28 -3.70 12.87
N ALA A 197 16.12 -4.67 13.23
CA ALA A 197 17.57 -4.63 12.99
C ALA A 197 17.95 -4.61 11.49
N LEU A 198 17.14 -5.24 10.64
CA LEU A 198 17.36 -5.31 9.18
C LEU A 198 16.79 -4.10 8.44
N ILE A 199 15.90 -3.33 9.07
CA ILE A 199 15.22 -2.19 8.46
C ILE A 199 16.07 -0.93 8.67
N THR A 200 16.57 -0.36 7.58
CA THR A 200 17.28 0.94 7.55
C THR A 200 16.36 2.13 7.28
N ASP A 201 15.15 1.89 6.78
CA ASP A 201 14.17 2.92 6.45
C ASP A 201 13.41 3.42 7.70
N ALA A 202 13.49 4.72 7.96
CA ALA A 202 12.88 5.37 9.12
C ALA A 202 11.34 5.29 9.11
N GLU A 203 10.70 5.32 7.94
CA GLU A 203 9.24 5.19 7.84
C GLU A 203 8.79 3.78 8.21
N VAL A 204 9.55 2.77 7.77
CA VAL A 204 9.27 1.35 8.07
C VAL A 204 9.51 1.03 9.55
N ARG A 205 10.49 1.70 10.19
CA ARG A 205 10.68 1.63 11.65
C ARG A 205 9.49 2.21 12.42
N ALA A 206 9.02 3.40 12.04
CA ALA A 206 7.83 4.02 12.65
C ALA A 206 6.58 3.14 12.50
N LEU A 207 6.46 2.42 11.38
CA LEU A 207 5.37 1.47 11.15
C LEU A 207 5.44 0.22 12.04
N LYS A 208 6.64 -0.31 12.30
CA LYS A 208 6.84 -1.43 13.23
C LYS A 208 6.53 -1.05 14.68
N VAL A 209 6.89 0.17 15.07
CA VAL A 209 6.48 0.77 16.34
C VAL A 209 4.95 0.81 16.47
N ARG A 210 4.24 1.22 15.42
CA ARG A 210 2.76 1.25 15.42
C ARG A 210 2.11 -0.14 15.49
N GLU A 211 2.69 -1.16 14.85
CA GLU A 211 2.22 -2.56 14.94
C GLU A 211 2.37 -3.09 16.38
N LEU A 212 3.52 -2.82 17.01
CA LEU A 212 3.77 -3.18 18.40
C LEU A 212 2.81 -2.48 19.34
N HIS A 213 2.66 -1.15 19.23
CA HIS A 213 1.72 -0.37 20.02
C HIS A 213 0.29 -0.92 19.91
N ARG A 214 -0.18 -1.25 18.69
CA ARG A 214 -1.52 -1.82 18.47
C ARG A 214 -1.69 -3.18 19.14
N TYR A 215 -0.64 -4.01 19.17
CA TYR A 215 -0.68 -5.28 19.91
C TYR A 215 -0.85 -5.06 21.41
N PHE A 216 -0.16 -4.06 21.99
CA PHE A 216 -0.32 -3.69 23.39
C PHE A 216 -1.72 -3.16 23.70
N VAL A 217 -2.28 -2.27 22.86
CA VAL A 217 -3.66 -1.78 23.01
C VAL A 217 -4.68 -2.92 22.94
N ARG A 218 -4.52 -3.84 21.99
CA ARG A 218 -5.46 -4.97 21.82
C ARG A 218 -5.40 -5.98 22.98
N ASN A 219 -4.25 -6.10 23.64
CA ASN A 219 -4.01 -7.09 24.70
C ASN A 219 -3.77 -6.44 26.07
N GLU A 220 -4.25 -5.22 26.28
CA GLU A 220 -3.96 -4.39 27.45
C GLU A 220 -4.21 -5.12 28.78
N ARG A 221 -5.33 -5.84 28.89
CA ARG A 221 -5.69 -6.60 30.11
C ARG A 221 -4.74 -7.77 30.41
N ALA A 222 -4.19 -8.39 29.37
CA ALA A 222 -3.28 -9.54 29.49
C ALA A 222 -1.82 -9.12 29.70
N LEU A 223 -1.49 -7.87 29.37
CA LEU A 223 -0.14 -7.31 29.41
C LEU A 223 0.03 -6.26 30.52
N SER A 224 -0.80 -6.30 31.56
CA SER A 224 -0.80 -5.30 32.64
C SER A 224 0.54 -5.23 33.38
N HIS A 225 1.22 -6.37 33.54
CA HIS A 225 2.55 -6.47 34.16
C HIS A 225 3.64 -5.84 33.29
N GLU A 226 3.58 -6.07 31.98
CA GLU A 226 4.52 -5.53 31.01
C GLU A 226 4.29 -4.02 30.78
N LEU A 227 3.03 -3.58 30.79
CA LEU A 227 2.65 -2.16 30.71
C LEU A 227 3.08 -1.36 31.94
N ALA A 228 3.09 -1.98 33.13
CA ALA A 228 3.63 -1.35 34.34
C ALA A 228 5.14 -1.08 34.20
N GLN A 229 5.90 -2.05 33.70
CA GLN A 229 7.35 -1.89 33.47
C GLN A 229 7.67 -0.84 32.41
N LEU A 230 6.86 -0.73 31.35
CA LEU A 230 7.02 0.30 30.31
C LEU A 230 6.79 1.72 30.84
N ARG A 231 6.07 1.88 31.96
CA ARG A 231 5.85 3.17 32.63
C ARG A 231 6.95 3.53 33.62
N GLU A 232 7.52 2.53 34.30
CA GLU A 232 8.59 2.74 35.27
C GLU A 232 9.95 2.99 34.61
N GLY A 233 10.14 2.51 33.37
CA GLY A 233 11.35 2.74 32.58
C GLY A 233 11.26 3.90 31.58
N ALA A 234 10.27 4.79 31.72
CA ALA A 234 10.10 6.00 30.90
C ALA A 234 10.69 7.24 31.60
#